data_AF-A0AA85AU23-F1
#
_entry.id   AF-A0AA85AU23-F1
#
_cell.length_a   1.000
_cell.length_b   1.000
_cell.length_c   1.000
_cell.angle_alpha   90.00
_cell.angle_beta   90.00
_cell.angle_gamma   90.00
#
_symmetry.space_group_name_H-M   'P 1'
#
loop_
_entity.id
_entity.type
_entity.pdbx_description
1 polymer ?
#
loop_
_entity_poly.entity_id
_entity_poly.type
_entity_poly.pdbx_seq_one_letter_code
_entity_poly.pdbx_strand_id
1 'polypeptide(L)'
;MRRYCLAVLGISETFRTEAGHQRLDTAEMLLYSGHEEDNAPHTQGVALMLSKVARNALIGWESHGSTITKASFETKKEDITMNVMHPTMIAMTTIKINSMRLQSIVEKCPRKDLTIMMRDLNTKVGIDNTGYENIMGRHGLGERNENGGRFANLCAFNKVVIGGTIFPHKRIHKATWISPDHTAENQIDNICIHKKFPRTVKDVRTRRGADITSDHHLVAANMKLRLKKYWTTGGTAYCGREQTNFQLKRKLGKYFKDV
;
A
#
# COMPACT_ATOMS: atom_id res chain seq x y z
N MET A 1 -9.81 -4.50 -8.51
CA MET A 1 -10.72 -4.46 -7.35
C MET A 1 -11.56 -5.72 -7.21
N ARG A 2 -12.47 -6.04 -8.15
CA ARG A 2 -13.48 -7.10 -8.00
C ARG A 2 -12.94 -8.55 -7.95
N ARG A 3 -12.09 -8.96 -8.91
CA ARG A 3 -11.54 -10.34 -8.99
C ARG A 3 -10.84 -10.80 -7.69
N TYR A 4 -10.19 -9.89 -6.98
CA TYR A 4 -9.48 -10.15 -5.74
C TYR A 4 -10.21 -9.64 -4.49
N CYS A 5 -11.47 -9.21 -4.62
CA CYS A 5 -12.27 -8.55 -3.56
C CYS A 5 -11.45 -7.55 -2.73
N LEU A 6 -10.76 -6.62 -3.41
CA LEU A 6 -9.93 -5.61 -2.76
C LEU A 6 -10.81 -4.53 -2.14
N ALA A 7 -10.45 -4.13 -0.91
CA ALA A 7 -11.13 -3.03 -0.23
C ALA A 7 -10.47 -1.69 -0.57
N VAL A 8 -9.13 -1.65 -0.51
CA VAL A 8 -8.30 -0.47 -0.77
C VAL A 8 -7.14 -0.88 -1.67
N LEU A 9 -6.89 -0.08 -2.71
CA LEU A 9 -5.84 -0.29 -3.68
C LEU A 9 -4.97 0.97 -3.76
N GLY A 10 -3.74 0.87 -3.31
CA GLY A 10 -2.69 1.86 -3.55
C GLY A 10 -2.11 1.75 -4.96
N ILE A 11 -1.97 2.90 -5.61
CA ILE A 11 -1.44 3.06 -6.96
C ILE A 11 -0.40 4.18 -6.88
N SER A 12 0.82 3.89 -7.30
CA SER A 12 1.93 4.80 -7.49
C SER A 12 2.09 5.11 -8.98
N GLU A 13 2.74 6.23 -9.29
CA GLU A 13 2.99 6.70 -10.65
C GLU A 13 1.68 6.91 -11.42
N THR A 14 0.75 7.62 -10.80
CA THR A 14 -0.54 7.93 -11.43
C THR A 14 -0.42 9.02 -12.49
N PHE A 15 0.62 9.86 -12.40
CA PHE A 15 0.86 11.00 -13.29
C PHE A 15 -0.28 12.02 -13.32
N ARG A 16 -1.16 11.99 -12.30
CA ARG A 16 -2.22 12.99 -12.10
C ARG A 16 -1.58 14.30 -11.60
N THR A 17 -2.18 15.42 -11.97
CA THR A 17 -1.96 16.72 -11.34
C THR A 17 -2.95 16.92 -10.21
N GLU A 18 -2.61 17.81 -9.29
CA GLU A 18 -3.42 18.22 -8.13
C GLU A 18 -3.78 17.10 -7.14
N ALA A 19 -4.39 17.47 -6.02
CA ALA A 19 -4.98 16.53 -5.08
C ALA A 19 -6.50 16.60 -5.18
N GLY A 20 -7.15 15.44 -5.26
CA GLY A 20 -8.59 15.39 -5.39
C GLY A 20 -9.17 14.00 -5.22
N HIS A 21 -10.48 13.91 -5.41
CA HIS A 21 -11.18 12.65 -5.42
C HIS A 21 -12.16 12.55 -6.59
N GLN A 22 -12.29 11.37 -7.16
CA GLN A 22 -13.20 11.12 -8.27
C GLN A 22 -13.94 9.81 -8.06
N ARG A 23 -15.25 9.80 -8.34
CA ARG A 23 -16.02 8.56 -8.42
C ARG A 23 -15.95 8.04 -9.85
N LEU A 24 -15.53 6.78 -10.00
CA LEU A 24 -15.48 6.11 -11.29
C LEU A 24 -16.85 5.53 -11.65
N ASP A 25 -17.10 5.31 -12.94
CA ASP A 25 -18.34 4.69 -13.44
C ASP A 25 -18.58 3.30 -12.85
N THR A 26 -17.50 2.62 -12.50
CA THR A 26 -17.53 1.31 -11.83
C THR A 26 -17.94 1.37 -10.35
N ALA A 27 -18.20 2.58 -9.83
CA ALA A 27 -18.61 2.96 -8.49
C ALA A 27 -17.51 2.95 -7.40
N GLU A 28 -16.28 2.55 -7.73
CA GLU A 28 -15.12 2.80 -6.89
C GLU A 28 -14.80 4.31 -6.78
N MET A 29 -14.15 4.70 -5.68
CA MET A 29 -13.69 6.08 -5.46
C MET A 29 -12.17 6.12 -5.56
N LEU A 30 -11.64 7.02 -6.35
CA LEU A 30 -10.21 7.31 -6.45
C LEU A 30 -9.91 8.54 -5.60
N LEU A 31 -9.03 8.40 -4.62
CA LEU A 31 -8.38 9.52 -3.92
C LEU A 31 -7.01 9.66 -4.54
N TYR A 32 -6.64 10.81 -5.07
CA TYR A 32 -5.35 10.99 -5.73
C TYR A 32 -4.66 12.25 -5.24
N SER A 33 -3.33 12.22 -5.33
CA SER A 33 -2.46 13.35 -5.11
C SER A 33 -1.39 13.35 -6.17
N GLY A 34 -1.18 14.53 -6.76
CA GLY A 34 -0.29 14.82 -7.87
C GLY A 34 0.48 16.11 -7.64
N HIS A 35 1.20 16.56 -8.65
CA HIS A 35 1.87 17.86 -8.63
C HIS A 35 0.89 19.01 -8.82
N GLU A 36 1.12 20.11 -8.12
CA GLU A 36 0.30 21.33 -8.19
C GLU A 36 0.71 22.25 -9.35
N GLU A 37 1.92 22.10 -9.91
CA GLU A 37 2.41 22.95 -11.00
C GLU A 37 2.06 22.39 -12.39
N ASP A 38 1.50 23.23 -13.25
CA ASP A 38 1.05 22.89 -14.62
C ASP A 38 2.16 22.31 -15.53
N ASN A 39 3.42 22.65 -15.25
CA ASN A 39 4.60 22.21 -16.02
C ASN A 39 5.47 21.17 -15.29
N ALA A 40 5.02 20.64 -14.15
CA ALA A 40 5.80 19.67 -13.43
C ALA A 40 5.95 18.38 -14.25
N PRO A 41 7.14 17.75 -14.26
CA PRO A 41 7.34 16.50 -14.99
C PRO A 41 6.37 15.45 -14.46
N HIS A 42 5.55 14.87 -15.35
CA HIS A 42 4.65 13.74 -15.09
C HIS A 42 5.44 12.50 -14.68
N THR A 43 6.01 12.54 -13.48
CA THR A 43 6.90 11.54 -12.88
C THR A 43 6.42 11.14 -11.49
N GLN A 44 5.37 11.79 -10.99
CA GLN A 44 4.88 11.68 -9.62
C GLN A 44 3.38 11.38 -9.60
N GLY A 45 2.90 11.06 -8.41
CA GLY A 45 1.49 10.89 -8.13
C GLY A 45 1.18 9.56 -7.48
N VAL A 46 0.31 9.63 -6.49
CA VAL A 46 -0.18 8.49 -5.72
C VAL A 46 -1.70 8.52 -5.69
N ALA A 47 -2.32 7.35 -5.62
CA ALA A 47 -3.75 7.24 -5.43
C ALA A 47 -4.14 6.05 -4.57
N LEU A 48 -5.23 6.21 -3.84
CA LEU A 48 -5.98 5.15 -3.19
C LEU A 48 -7.30 4.95 -3.94
N MET A 49 -7.48 3.79 -4.55
CA MET A 49 -8.75 3.35 -5.10
C MET A 49 -9.52 2.54 -4.04
N LEU A 50 -10.71 3.01 -3.70
CA LEU A 50 -11.58 2.47 -2.66
C LEU A 50 -12.77 1.74 -3.27
N SER A 51 -13.02 0.53 -2.80
CA SER A 51 -14.29 -0.17 -3.06
C SER A 51 -15.48 0.61 -2.46
N LYS A 52 -16.71 0.31 -2.92
CA LYS A 52 -17.94 0.87 -2.32
C LYS A 52 -17.98 0.69 -0.79
N VAL A 53 -17.51 -0.46 -0.30
CA VAL A 53 -17.46 -0.76 1.15
C VAL A 53 -16.44 0.13 1.85
N ALA A 54 -15.24 0.28 1.31
CA ALA A 54 -14.20 1.10 1.93
C ALA A 54 -14.55 2.59 1.89
N ARG A 55 -15.13 3.07 0.79
CA ARG A 55 -15.64 4.43 0.66
C ARG A 55 -16.68 4.75 1.73
N ASN A 56 -17.65 3.86 1.95
CA ASN A 56 -18.68 4.09 2.96
C ASN A 56 -18.10 4.10 4.39
N ALA A 57 -16.95 3.47 4.61
CA ALA A 57 -16.25 3.47 5.90
C ALA A 57 -15.20 4.58 6.03
N LEU A 58 -15.02 5.43 5.00
CA LEU A 58 -14.01 6.48 5.00
C LEU A 58 -14.42 7.57 6.01
N ILE A 59 -13.54 7.85 6.97
CA ILE A 59 -13.69 8.95 7.92
C ILE A 59 -13.20 10.25 7.28
N GLY A 60 -12.06 10.16 6.59
CA GLY A 60 -11.41 11.28 5.93
C GLY A 60 -10.12 10.85 5.26
N TRP A 61 -9.57 11.72 4.44
CA TRP A 61 -8.28 11.52 3.80
C TRP A 61 -7.53 12.84 3.68
N GLU A 62 -6.21 12.74 3.56
CA GLU A 62 -5.31 13.88 3.42
C GLU A 62 -4.15 13.51 2.49
N SER A 63 -3.72 14.49 1.70
CA SER A 63 -2.49 14.43 0.91
C SER A 63 -1.39 15.24 1.58
N HIS A 64 -0.18 14.71 1.64
CA HIS A 64 1.01 15.40 2.16
C HIS A 64 2.00 15.62 1.01
N GLY A 65 1.74 16.67 0.23
CA GLY A 65 2.33 16.90 -1.08
C GLY A 65 1.98 15.77 -2.07
N SER A 66 2.64 15.73 -3.23
CA SER A 66 2.42 14.76 -4.31
C SER A 66 2.79 13.30 -3.99
N THR A 67 3.28 13.03 -2.77
CA THR A 67 4.06 11.83 -2.46
C THR A 67 3.42 10.88 -1.46
N ILE A 68 2.52 11.38 -0.61
CA ILE A 68 1.90 10.58 0.45
C ILE A 68 0.40 10.87 0.47
N THR A 69 -0.40 9.82 0.29
CA THR A 69 -1.84 9.85 0.60
C THR A 69 -2.10 9.04 1.85
N LYS A 70 -2.86 9.62 2.79
CA LYS A 70 -3.35 8.93 3.97
C LYS A 70 -4.88 8.95 3.97
N ALA A 71 -5.49 7.79 4.22
CA ALA A 71 -6.93 7.66 4.41
C ALA A 71 -7.22 6.94 5.72
N SER A 72 -8.18 7.45 6.48
CA SER A 72 -8.63 6.88 7.75
C SER A 72 -10.01 6.27 7.56
N PHE A 73 -10.17 5.04 8.06
CA PHE A 73 -11.41 4.27 7.93
C PHE A 73 -11.92 3.82 9.28
N GLU A 74 -13.24 3.79 9.39
CA GLU A 74 -13.93 3.25 10.55
C GLU A 74 -13.98 1.72 10.47
N THR A 75 -13.69 1.07 11.59
CA THR A 75 -13.70 -0.39 11.68
C THR A 75 -14.88 -0.86 12.51
N LYS A 76 -15.25 -2.14 12.38
CA LYS A 76 -16.24 -2.77 13.26
C LYS A 76 -15.74 -2.97 14.68
N LYS A 77 -14.43 -2.87 14.90
CA LYS A 77 -13.87 -2.97 16.24
C LYS A 77 -13.96 -1.58 16.86
N GLU A 78 -14.78 -1.47 17.90
CA GLU A 78 -15.01 -0.23 18.62
C GLU A 78 -13.69 0.44 18.99
N ASP A 79 -13.67 1.77 18.86
CA ASP A 79 -12.53 2.65 19.15
C ASP A 79 -11.23 2.41 18.37
N ILE A 80 -11.26 1.56 17.34
CA ILE A 80 -10.12 1.32 16.45
C ILE A 80 -10.43 1.85 15.07
N THR A 81 -9.67 2.86 14.64
CA THR A 81 -9.62 3.29 13.25
C THR A 81 -8.53 2.53 12.50
N MET A 82 -8.65 2.50 11.17
CA MET A 82 -7.64 1.97 10.29
C MET A 82 -7.09 3.08 9.41
N ASN A 83 -5.80 3.36 9.53
CA ASN A 83 -5.07 4.35 8.76
C ASN A 83 -4.28 3.65 7.66
N VAL A 84 -4.52 4.02 6.41
CA VAL A 84 -3.80 3.51 5.25
C VAL A 84 -2.95 4.64 4.71
N MET A 85 -1.65 4.43 4.66
CA MET A 85 -0.68 5.37 4.12
C MET A 85 -0.03 4.78 2.87
N HIS A 86 0.05 5.59 1.83
CA HIS A 86 0.67 5.22 0.57
C HIS A 86 1.74 6.25 0.18
N PRO A 87 2.97 6.08 0.66
CA PRO A 87 4.12 6.89 0.25
C PRO A 87 4.73 6.34 -1.04
N THR A 88 5.03 7.21 -1.99
CA THR A 88 5.90 6.88 -3.14
C THR A 88 7.29 7.50 -2.99
N MET A 89 8.30 6.88 -3.59
CA MET A 89 9.64 7.43 -3.71
C MET A 89 9.80 8.16 -5.04
N ILE A 90 10.36 9.37 -4.99
CA ILE A 90 10.85 10.09 -6.15
C ILE A 90 12.33 10.33 -5.91
N ALA A 91 13.20 9.81 -6.78
CA ALA A 91 14.65 10.01 -6.80
C ALA A 91 15.45 9.67 -5.51
N MET A 92 16.72 9.31 -5.68
CA MET A 92 17.61 8.87 -4.58
C MET A 92 17.91 9.99 -3.55
N THR A 93 17.85 11.25 -3.97
CA THR A 93 18.12 12.45 -3.17
C THR A 93 16.99 12.79 -2.18
N THR A 94 15.76 12.37 -2.45
CA THR A 94 14.55 12.71 -1.67
C THR A 94 14.23 11.69 -0.57
N ILE A 95 14.98 10.59 -0.49
CA ILE A 95 14.76 9.48 0.46
C ILE A 95 14.75 9.97 1.90
N LYS A 96 15.67 10.87 2.27
CA LYS A 96 15.78 11.39 3.65
C LYS A 96 14.59 12.28 4.01
N ILE A 97 14.20 13.19 3.11
CA ILE A 97 13.08 14.12 3.30
C ILE A 97 11.76 13.35 3.41
N ASN A 98 11.51 12.40 2.51
CA ASN A 98 10.29 11.59 2.54
C ASN A 98 10.27 10.64 3.75
N SER A 99 11.43 10.14 4.21
CA SER A 99 11.50 9.35 5.45
C SER A 99 11.14 10.19 6.68
N MET A 100 11.61 11.44 6.77
CA MET A 100 11.26 12.36 7.86
C MET A 100 9.78 12.76 7.84
N ARG A 101 9.23 13.07 6.66
CA ARG A 101 7.80 13.38 6.52
C ARG A 101 6.92 12.18 6.86
N LEU A 102 7.28 10.99 6.38
CA LEU A 102 6.56 9.77 6.72
C LEU A 102 6.60 9.49 8.22
N GLN A 103 7.76 9.71 8.87
CA GLN A 103 7.91 9.57 10.31
C GLN A 103 6.90 10.45 11.08
N SER A 104 6.81 11.73 10.73
CA SER A 104 5.90 12.65 11.43
C SER A 104 4.41 12.30 11.23
N ILE A 105 4.04 11.77 10.05
CA ILE A 105 2.67 11.31 9.78
C ILE A 105 2.34 10.04 10.59
N VAL A 106 3.30 9.10 10.68
CA VAL A 106 3.14 7.88 11.47
C VAL A 106 3.03 8.19 12.96
N GLU A 107 3.82 9.14 13.47
CA GLU A 107 3.79 9.57 14.88
C GLU A 107 2.46 10.24 15.28
N LYS A 108 1.85 10.99 14.36
CA LYS A 108 0.53 11.62 14.58
C LYS A 108 -0.61 10.60 14.64
N CYS A 109 -0.41 9.36 14.17
CA CYS A 109 -1.46 8.36 14.22
C CYS A 109 -1.60 7.78 15.63
N PRO A 110 -2.83 7.69 16.19
CA PRO A 110 -3.02 7.12 17.51
C PRO A 110 -2.49 5.68 17.60
N ARG A 111 -1.66 5.38 18.60
CA ARG A 111 -1.11 4.01 18.81
C ARG A 111 -2.17 2.94 19.10
N LYS A 112 -3.41 3.35 19.39
CA LYS A 112 -4.55 2.45 19.54
C LYS A 112 -5.08 1.96 18.19
N ASP A 113 -4.85 2.71 17.12
CA ASP A 113 -5.37 2.46 15.78
C ASP A 113 -4.44 1.57 14.96
N LEU A 114 -5.02 0.93 13.96
CA LEU A 114 -4.27 0.11 13.01
C LEU A 114 -3.67 1.01 11.93
N THR A 115 -2.34 1.05 11.82
CA THR A 115 -1.65 1.69 10.70
C THR A 115 -1.14 0.64 9.72
N ILE A 116 -1.49 0.83 8.45
CA ILE A 116 -1.04 0.05 7.29
C ILE A 116 -0.29 1.00 6.38
N MET A 117 0.95 0.63 6.05
CA MET A 117 1.79 1.37 5.12
C MET A 117 2.00 0.51 3.87
N MET A 118 1.59 1.03 2.71
CA MET A 118 1.75 0.40 1.41
C MET A 118 2.83 1.18 0.66
N ARG A 119 3.99 0.57 0.42
CA ARG A 119 5.18 1.32 0.01
C ARG A 119 5.92 0.68 -1.17
N ASP A 120 6.02 1.43 -2.28
CA ASP A 120 6.89 1.13 -3.43
C ASP A 120 8.10 2.05 -3.32
N LEU A 121 9.26 1.46 -3.06
CA LEU A 121 10.46 2.21 -2.66
C LEU A 121 11.73 1.74 -3.32
N ASN A 122 11.63 0.77 -4.23
CA ASN A 122 12.81 0.10 -4.75
C ASN A 122 13.71 -0.44 -3.60
N THR A 123 13.08 -0.95 -2.54
CA THR A 123 13.72 -1.34 -1.26
C THR A 123 13.77 -2.85 -1.16
N LYS A 124 14.98 -3.40 -1.10
CA LYS A 124 15.20 -4.84 -0.91
C LYS A 124 15.60 -5.07 0.53
N VAL A 125 14.71 -5.66 1.32
CA VAL A 125 14.98 -5.96 2.75
C VAL A 125 15.72 -7.28 2.95
N GLY A 126 15.61 -8.18 1.97
CA GLY A 126 16.29 -9.47 1.94
C GLY A 126 15.73 -10.52 2.90
N ILE A 127 16.42 -11.66 2.97
CA ILE A 127 16.10 -12.79 3.85
C ILE A 127 16.68 -12.67 5.26
N ASP A 128 17.87 -12.06 5.37
CA ASP A 128 18.53 -11.87 6.66
C ASP A 128 17.70 -10.92 7.52
N ASN A 129 17.34 -11.37 8.72
CA ASN A 129 16.56 -10.60 9.69
C ASN A 129 17.32 -10.32 10.99
N THR A 130 18.64 -10.56 11.01
CA THR A 130 19.49 -10.34 12.18
C THR A 130 19.37 -8.90 12.67
N GLY A 131 19.02 -8.72 13.95
CA GLY A 131 18.77 -7.42 14.59
C GLY A 131 17.40 -6.79 14.27
N TYR A 132 16.58 -7.43 13.43
CA TYR A 132 15.26 -6.97 13.01
C TYR A 132 14.17 -8.03 13.20
N GLU A 133 14.42 -9.09 13.96
CA GLU A 133 13.55 -10.25 14.17
C GLU A 133 12.16 -9.86 14.68
N ASN A 134 12.10 -8.73 15.37
CA ASN A 134 10.89 -8.15 15.92
C ASN A 134 9.93 -7.56 14.87
N ILE A 135 10.42 -7.24 13.67
CA ILE A 135 9.66 -6.59 12.59
C ILE A 135 9.80 -7.28 11.23
N MET A 136 10.73 -8.23 11.09
CA MET A 136 10.99 -8.97 9.86
C MET A 136 11.04 -10.48 10.12
N GLY A 137 10.42 -11.23 9.22
CA GLY A 137 10.57 -12.69 9.15
C GLY A 137 11.72 -13.07 8.20
N ARG A 138 11.90 -14.38 8.02
CA ARG A 138 12.97 -14.98 7.20
C ARG A 138 12.49 -15.41 5.82
N HIS A 139 11.40 -14.82 5.34
CA HIS A 139 10.80 -15.21 4.06
C HIS A 139 10.84 -14.09 3.02
N GLY A 140 11.66 -13.05 3.21
CA GLY A 140 11.96 -12.10 2.15
C GLY A 140 12.68 -12.73 0.94
N LEU A 141 12.96 -11.92 -0.08
CA LEU A 141 13.66 -12.31 -1.30
C LEU A 141 14.95 -11.51 -1.48
N GLY A 142 16.03 -12.20 -1.84
CA GLY A 142 17.32 -11.60 -2.18
C GLY A 142 18.10 -11.07 -0.98
N GLU A 143 19.08 -10.21 -1.28
CA GLU A 143 19.93 -9.55 -0.30
C GLU A 143 19.45 -8.13 -0.01
N ARG A 144 19.79 -7.65 1.19
CA ARG A 144 19.41 -6.32 1.64
C ARG A 144 20.26 -5.26 0.94
N ASN A 145 19.64 -4.27 0.31
CA ASN A 145 20.34 -3.10 -0.19
C ASN A 145 20.35 -1.96 0.85
N GLU A 146 21.15 -0.91 0.62
CA GLU A 146 21.26 0.23 1.55
C GLU A 146 19.89 0.85 1.90
N ASN A 147 19.05 1.04 0.87
CA ASN A 147 17.68 1.54 1.05
C ASN A 147 16.83 0.59 1.90
N GLY A 148 17.00 -0.72 1.72
CA GLY A 148 16.37 -1.76 2.54
C GLY A 148 16.80 -1.70 4.01
N GLY A 149 18.07 -1.38 4.28
CA GLY A 149 18.56 -1.12 5.64
C GLY A 149 17.90 0.10 6.29
N ARG A 150 17.85 1.23 5.57
CA ARG A 150 17.15 2.44 6.04
C ARG A 150 15.66 2.17 6.27
N PHE A 151 15.04 1.37 5.41
CA PHE A 151 13.65 0.98 5.55
C PHE A 151 13.41 0.08 6.77
N ALA A 152 14.27 -0.93 6.99
CA ALA A 152 14.21 -1.79 8.16
C ALA A 152 14.36 -0.99 9.46
N ASN A 153 15.25 0.02 9.49
CA ASN A 153 15.40 0.94 10.61
C ASN A 153 14.12 1.74 10.89
N LEU A 154 13.49 2.31 9.85
CA LEU A 154 12.21 3.01 9.98
C LEU A 154 11.12 2.08 10.55
N CYS A 155 11.03 0.85 10.03
CA CYS A 155 10.08 -0.16 10.50
C CYS A 155 10.33 -0.56 11.96
N ALA A 156 11.59 -0.76 12.35
CA ALA A 156 11.98 -1.08 13.72
C ALA A 156 11.60 0.05 14.69
N PHE A 157 11.94 1.29 14.35
CA PHE A 157 11.65 2.48 15.16
C PHE A 157 10.15 2.64 15.42
N ASN A 158 9.33 2.47 14.38
CA ASN A 158 7.87 2.62 14.45
C ASN A 158 7.13 1.35 14.86
N LYS A 159 7.84 0.27 15.20
CA LYS A 159 7.26 -1.04 15.52
C LYS A 159 6.28 -1.51 14.43
N VAL A 160 6.66 -1.39 13.17
CA VAL A 160 5.87 -1.83 12.01
C VAL A 160 6.51 -3.06 11.40
N VAL A 161 5.73 -4.11 11.25
CA VAL A 161 6.15 -5.42 10.70
C VAL A 161 6.10 -5.38 9.17
N ILE A 162 7.13 -5.90 8.51
CA ILE A 162 7.24 -6.00 7.05
C ILE A 162 6.54 -7.28 6.59
N GLY A 163 5.26 -7.18 6.21
CA GLY A 163 4.42 -8.34 5.95
C GLY A 163 4.95 -9.27 4.85
N GLY A 164 5.62 -8.72 3.84
CA GLY A 164 6.23 -9.48 2.74
C GLY A 164 7.35 -10.44 3.16
N THR A 165 7.86 -10.37 4.39
CA THR A 165 8.91 -11.26 4.90
C THR A 165 8.41 -12.27 5.93
N ILE A 166 7.14 -12.20 6.34
CA ILE A 166 6.57 -12.98 7.45
C ILE A 166 6.09 -14.36 7.03
N PHE A 167 5.51 -14.50 5.84
CA PHE A 167 4.82 -15.72 5.45
C PHE A 167 5.68 -16.56 4.48
N PRO A 168 5.79 -17.88 4.70
CA PRO A 168 6.51 -18.76 3.79
C PRO A 168 5.75 -18.90 2.48
N HIS A 169 6.39 -18.53 1.38
CA HIS A 169 5.83 -18.59 0.03
C HIS A 169 6.84 -19.10 -0.99
N LYS A 170 6.37 -19.63 -2.12
CA LYS A 170 7.23 -19.88 -3.29
C LYS A 170 7.73 -18.54 -3.85
N ARG A 171 8.92 -18.53 -4.47
CA ARG A 171 9.53 -17.32 -5.09
C ARG A 171 8.55 -16.56 -5.99
N ILE A 172 7.72 -17.29 -6.73
CA ILE A 172 6.67 -16.74 -7.61
C ILE A 172 5.59 -15.90 -6.90
N HIS A 173 5.48 -16.01 -5.58
CA HIS A 173 4.54 -15.26 -4.75
C HIS A 173 5.24 -14.23 -3.85
N LYS A 174 6.55 -14.02 -4.02
CA LYS A 174 7.37 -13.04 -3.30
C LYS A 174 7.89 -11.93 -4.19
N ALA A 175 8.36 -12.28 -5.39
CA ALA A 175 8.84 -11.30 -6.36
C ALA A 175 7.69 -10.35 -6.72
N THR A 176 7.94 -9.04 -6.67
CA THR A 176 6.96 -7.98 -6.94
C THR A 176 7.27 -7.26 -8.24
N TRP A 177 8.50 -7.39 -8.74
CA TRP A 177 8.94 -6.85 -10.02
C TRP A 177 9.79 -7.87 -10.77
N ILE A 178 9.65 -7.89 -12.09
CA ILE A 178 10.46 -8.69 -13.01
C ILE A 178 11.03 -7.74 -14.06
N SER A 179 12.32 -7.88 -14.37
CA SER A 179 12.95 -7.05 -15.40
C SER A 179 12.32 -7.31 -16.79
N PRO A 180 12.34 -6.31 -17.70
CA PRO A 180 11.77 -6.47 -19.05
C PRO A 180 12.38 -7.62 -19.85
N ASP A 181 13.66 -7.93 -19.62
CA ASP A 181 14.40 -9.04 -20.21
C ASP A 181 14.18 -10.39 -19.47
N HIS A 182 13.36 -10.40 -18.41
CA HIS A 182 13.04 -11.54 -17.57
C HIS A 182 14.23 -12.20 -16.84
N THR A 183 15.37 -11.51 -16.73
CA THR A 183 16.58 -12.04 -16.08
C THR A 183 16.63 -11.81 -14.57
N ALA A 184 15.97 -10.74 -14.08
CA ALA A 184 15.99 -10.34 -12.68
C ALA A 184 14.59 -10.32 -12.07
N GLU A 185 14.48 -10.76 -10.82
CA GLU A 185 13.26 -10.67 -10.02
C GLU A 185 13.57 -10.03 -8.68
N ASN A 186 12.77 -9.05 -8.27
CA ASN A 186 12.99 -8.30 -7.04
C ASN A 186 11.71 -8.22 -6.19
N GLN A 187 11.87 -8.16 -4.87
CA GLN A 187 10.81 -7.79 -3.94
C GLN A 187 11.06 -6.36 -3.47
N ILE A 188 10.33 -5.41 -4.04
CA ILE A 188 10.51 -3.96 -3.81
C ILE A 188 9.23 -3.25 -3.36
N ASP A 189 8.10 -3.95 -3.46
CA ASP A 189 6.79 -3.52 -3.00
C ASP A 189 6.48 -4.19 -1.65
N ASN A 190 6.21 -3.37 -0.63
CA ASN A 190 6.02 -3.86 0.73
C ASN A 190 4.70 -3.36 1.33
N ILE A 191 3.98 -4.26 1.98
CA ILE A 191 2.85 -3.91 2.86
C ILE A 191 3.31 -4.14 4.30
N CYS A 192 3.29 -3.08 5.08
CA CYS A 192 3.74 -3.07 6.46
C CYS A 192 2.57 -2.77 7.41
N ILE A 193 2.53 -3.48 8.54
CA ILE A 193 1.44 -3.40 9.50
C ILE A 193 2.02 -3.16 10.90
N HIS A 194 1.40 -2.27 11.67
CA HIS A 194 1.83 -2.02 13.05
C HIS A 194 1.82 -3.30 13.92
N LYS A 195 2.91 -3.55 14.67
CA LYS A 195 3.18 -4.79 15.42
C LYS A 195 2.13 -5.13 16.46
N LYS A 196 1.36 -4.14 16.94
CA LYS A 196 0.23 -4.33 17.87
C LYS A 196 -0.90 -5.19 17.30
N PHE A 197 -0.97 -5.35 15.97
CA PHE A 197 -2.03 -6.09 15.29
C PHE A 197 -1.52 -7.34 14.54
N PRO A 198 -0.69 -8.20 15.17
CA PRO A 198 0.01 -9.26 14.45
C PRO A 198 -0.95 -10.35 13.96
N ARG A 199 -2.05 -10.60 14.71
CA ARG A 199 -3.08 -11.59 14.36
C ARG A 199 -4.08 -11.07 13.32
N THR A 200 -4.01 -9.80 12.95
CA THR A 200 -4.92 -9.21 11.97
C THR A 200 -4.51 -9.60 10.56
N VAL A 201 -3.22 -9.81 10.29
CA VAL A 201 -2.74 -10.15 8.96
C VAL A 201 -2.68 -11.68 8.84
N LYS A 202 -3.46 -12.24 7.91
CA LYS A 202 -3.49 -13.68 7.64
C LYS A 202 -2.44 -14.10 6.62
N ASP A 203 -2.14 -13.23 5.65
CA ASP A 203 -1.21 -13.51 4.56
C ASP A 203 -0.78 -12.21 3.87
N VAL A 204 0.44 -12.17 3.33
CA VAL A 204 0.90 -11.14 2.39
C VAL A 204 1.64 -11.83 1.26
N ARG A 205 1.14 -11.67 0.02
CA ARG A 205 1.70 -12.37 -1.15
C ARG A 205 1.47 -11.62 -2.45
N THR A 206 2.35 -11.89 -3.41
CA THR A 206 2.19 -11.46 -4.80
C THR A 206 1.14 -12.30 -5.55
N ARG A 207 0.35 -11.64 -6.40
CA ARG A 207 -0.65 -12.23 -7.30
C ARG A 207 -0.24 -11.97 -8.76
N ARG A 208 0.54 -12.89 -9.34
CA ARG A 208 1.00 -12.81 -10.75
C ARG A 208 -0.12 -12.82 -11.79
N GLY A 209 -1.22 -13.53 -11.51
CA GLY A 209 -2.38 -13.62 -12.43
C GLY A 209 -3.27 -12.37 -12.46
N ALA A 210 -2.86 -11.29 -11.81
CA ALA A 210 -3.57 -10.03 -11.86
C ALA A 210 -3.25 -9.35 -13.19
N ASP A 211 -4.26 -9.19 -14.03
CA ASP A 211 -4.11 -8.49 -15.30
C ASP A 211 -4.01 -6.99 -15.05
N ILE A 212 -2.77 -6.47 -15.06
CA ILE A 212 -2.47 -5.10 -14.61
C ILE A 212 -1.49 -4.34 -15.52
N THR A 213 -1.15 -4.86 -16.71
CA THR A 213 -0.30 -4.20 -17.73
C THR A 213 0.83 -3.34 -17.14
N SER A 214 1.60 -3.92 -16.23
CA SER A 214 2.69 -3.29 -15.48
C SER A 214 3.83 -4.28 -15.33
N ASP A 215 5.06 -3.77 -15.24
CA ASP A 215 6.26 -4.52 -14.88
C ASP A 215 6.28 -4.93 -13.39
N HIS A 216 5.40 -4.32 -12.58
CA HIS A 216 5.13 -4.74 -11.21
C HIS A 216 3.91 -5.67 -11.12
N HIS A 217 3.99 -6.63 -10.20
CA HIS A 217 2.91 -7.51 -9.82
C HIS A 217 2.12 -6.98 -8.62
N LEU A 218 0.85 -7.39 -8.53
CA LEU A 218 -0.02 -7.07 -7.40
C LEU A 218 0.47 -7.74 -6.11
N VAL A 219 0.88 -6.95 -5.10
CA VAL A 219 1.07 -7.42 -3.71
C VAL A 219 -0.23 -7.23 -2.92
N ALA A 220 -0.75 -8.30 -2.31
CA ALA A 220 -1.99 -8.27 -1.53
C ALA A 220 -1.77 -8.75 -0.10
N ALA A 221 -2.26 -7.97 0.87
CA ALA A 221 -2.35 -8.39 2.26
C ALA A 221 -3.78 -8.83 2.61
N ASN A 222 -3.96 -10.06 3.09
CA ASN A 222 -5.24 -10.58 3.56
C ASN A 222 -5.40 -10.31 5.06
N MET A 223 -6.47 -9.63 5.46
CA MET A 223 -6.64 -9.17 6.84
C MET A 223 -7.97 -9.60 7.49
N LYS A 224 -7.89 -10.06 8.75
CA LYS A 224 -8.99 -10.35 9.68
C LYS A 224 -9.48 -9.07 10.38
N LEU A 225 -9.67 -7.99 9.64
CA LEU A 225 -10.29 -6.75 10.14
C LEU A 225 -11.44 -6.36 9.21
N ARG A 226 -12.56 -5.95 9.79
CA ARG A 226 -13.77 -5.56 9.05
C ARG A 226 -13.96 -4.05 9.14
N LEU A 227 -14.17 -3.43 7.99
CA LEU A 227 -14.65 -2.05 7.90
C LEU A 227 -16.10 -1.95 8.35
N LYS A 228 -16.47 -0.82 8.95
CA LYS A 228 -17.86 -0.57 9.32
C LYS A 228 -18.69 -0.40 8.03
N LYS A 229 -19.83 -1.07 7.97
CA LYS A 229 -20.75 -0.98 6.83
C LYS A 229 -21.85 -0.01 7.21
N TYR A 230 -21.94 1.10 6.50
CA TYR A 230 -23.15 1.91 6.46
C TYR A 230 -24.01 1.43 5.30
N TRP A 231 -25.20 0.90 5.62
CA TRP A 231 -26.16 0.46 4.62
C TRP A 231 -26.70 1.68 3.88
N THR A 232 -26.59 1.67 2.56
CA THR A 232 -27.47 2.45 1.67
C THR A 232 -28.43 1.43 1.07
N THR A 233 -29.72 1.64 1.27
CA THR A 233 -30.82 0.77 0.83
C THR A 233 -30.65 0.39 -0.66
N GLY A 234 -30.76 -0.91 -0.96
CA GLY A 234 -30.80 -1.45 -2.33
C GLY A 234 -29.45 -1.87 -2.93
N GLY A 235 -29.26 -3.18 -3.11
CA GLY A 235 -28.19 -3.75 -3.94
C GLY A 235 -27.35 -4.81 -3.22
N THR A 236 -27.78 -6.07 -3.33
CA THR A 236 -27.01 -7.26 -2.97
C THR A 236 -25.78 -7.39 -3.86
N ALA A 237 -24.60 -7.17 -3.28
CA ALA A 237 -23.34 -7.71 -3.80
C ALA A 237 -22.61 -8.41 -2.64
N TYR A 238 -22.87 -9.70 -2.52
CA TYR A 238 -22.13 -10.62 -1.66
C TYR A 238 -20.77 -10.91 -2.30
N CYS A 239 -19.66 -10.48 -1.70
CA CYS A 239 -18.40 -11.24 -1.79
C CYS A 239 -18.23 -11.96 -0.45
N GLY A 240 -18.57 -13.24 -0.41
CA GLY A 240 -18.54 -14.12 0.76
C GLY A 240 -17.15 -14.50 1.26
N ARG A 241 -16.16 -13.61 1.18
CA ARG A 241 -14.85 -13.84 1.81
C ARG A 241 -14.44 -12.64 2.66
N GLU A 242 -14.19 -12.94 3.93
CA GLU A 242 -13.79 -12.08 5.04
C GLU A 242 -12.43 -11.38 4.82
N GLN A 243 -12.28 -10.51 3.83
CA GLN A 243 -10.95 -9.98 3.48
C GLN A 243 -10.99 -8.48 3.16
N THR A 244 -10.21 -7.70 3.89
CA THR A 244 -9.83 -6.33 3.51
C THR A 244 -8.45 -6.44 2.88
N ASN A 245 -8.38 -6.45 1.55
CA ASN A 245 -7.10 -6.53 0.85
C ASN A 245 -6.56 -5.13 0.53
N PHE A 246 -5.30 -4.92 0.90
CA PHE A 246 -4.48 -3.74 0.60
C PHE A 246 -3.54 -4.06 -0.54
N GLN A 247 -3.31 -3.10 -1.43
CA GLN A 247 -2.47 -3.28 -2.59
C GLN A 247 -1.57 -2.08 -2.84
N LEU A 248 -0.43 -2.33 -3.45
CA LEU A 248 0.46 -1.37 -4.06
C LEU A 248 0.60 -1.72 -5.55
N LYS A 249 0.69 -0.70 -6.40
CA LYS A 249 0.99 -0.81 -7.83
C LYS A 249 1.91 0.31 -8.25
N ARG A 250 2.70 0.05 -9.29
CA ARG A 250 3.32 1.04 -10.15
C ARG A 250 2.63 0.97 -11.53
N LYS A 251 2.29 2.09 -12.15
CA LYS A 251 1.59 2.11 -13.44
C LYS A 251 2.42 2.89 -14.46
N LEU A 252 2.77 2.26 -15.59
CA LEU A 252 3.17 3.00 -16.79
C LEU A 252 1.91 3.58 -17.44
N GLY A 253 1.91 4.90 -17.66
CA GLY A 253 0.74 5.71 -17.98
C GLY A 253 -0.02 5.23 -19.24
N LYS A 254 -1.36 5.22 -19.14
CA LYS A 254 -2.31 5.42 -20.27
C LYS A 254 -3.80 5.40 -19.88
N TYR A 255 -4.19 4.73 -18.79
CA TYR A 255 -5.62 4.46 -18.51
C TYR A 255 -6.39 5.51 -17.67
N PHE A 256 -5.91 6.73 -17.52
CA PHE A 256 -6.63 7.77 -16.73
C PHE A 256 -6.61 9.16 -17.37
N LYS A 257 -6.15 9.29 -18.62
CA LYS A 257 -6.23 10.58 -19.33
C LYS A 257 -7.66 10.91 -19.77
N ASP A 258 -8.53 9.90 -19.88
CA ASP A 258 -9.87 10.03 -20.47
C ASP A 258 -11.02 9.55 -19.55
N VAL A 259 -10.83 9.58 -18.21
CA VAL A 259 -11.91 9.36 -17.22
C VAL A 259 -11.91 10.48 -16.19
#